data_AF-A0A2G8L4T1-F1
#
_entry.id   AF-A0A2G8L4T1-F1
#
_cell.length_a   1.000
_cell.length_b   1.000
_cell.length_c   1.000
_cell.angle_alpha   90.00
_cell.angle_beta   90.00
_cell.angle_gamma   90.00
#
_symmetry.space_group_name_H-M   'P 1'
#
loop_
_entity.id
_entity.type
_entity.pdbx_description
1 polymer ?
#
loop_
_entity_poly.entity_id
_entity_poly.type
_entity_poly.pdbx_seq_one_letter_code
_entity_poly.pdbx_strand_id
1 'polypeptide(L)' 'MSDNPILQVGNYIFSGEYKETVGTAMFFVEHSNEKTGPSLEYVCKSSRKLALQRAVLKPKKSSSKDTAEESDSSEVK' A
#
# COMPACT_ATOMS: atom_id res chain seq x y z
N MET A 1 1.97 -10.50 8.73
CA MET A 1 2.11 -9.54 7.60
C MET A 1 0.69 -9.22 7.14
N SER A 2 0.38 -7.98 6.76
CA SER A 2 -0.95 -7.66 6.23
C SER A 2 -1.14 -8.32 4.87
N ASP A 3 -2.28 -8.98 4.66
CA ASP A 3 -2.62 -9.57 3.36
C ASP A 3 -2.82 -8.51 2.28
N ASN A 4 -3.14 -7.28 2.70
CA ASN A 4 -3.32 -6.12 1.84
C ASN A 4 -2.35 -5.00 2.26
N PRO A 5 -1.09 -5.01 1.80
CA PRO A 5 -0.14 -3.95 2.11
C PRO A 5 -0.54 -2.64 1.43
N ILE A 6 -0.25 -1.51 2.08
CA ILE A 6 -0.37 -0.18 1.49
C ILE A 6 1.01 0.34 1.12
N LEU A 7 1.16 0.88 -0.09
CA LEU A 7 2.42 1.45 -0.59
C LEU A 7 2.21 2.91 -1.01
N GLN A 8 3.15 3.78 -0.66
CA GLN A 8 3.21 5.14 -1.15
C GLN A 8 4.41 5.33 -2.07
N VAL A 9 4.17 5.85 -3.28
CA VAL A 9 5.20 6.22 -4.24
C VAL A 9 4.94 7.65 -4.68
N GLY A 10 5.82 8.57 -4.26
CA GLY A 10 5.57 10.01 -4.40
C GLY A 10 4.24 10.41 -3.74
N ASN A 11 3.36 11.05 -4.51
CA ASN A 11 2.05 11.53 -4.06
C ASN A 11 0.91 10.52 -4.28
N TYR A 12 1.23 9.28 -4.65
CA TYR A 12 0.24 8.25 -4.94
C TYR A 12 0.25 7.16 -3.87
N ILE A 13 -0.95 6.77 -3.42
CA ILE A 13 -1.18 5.64 -2.52
C ILE A 13 -1.69 4.46 -3.33
N PHE A 14 -1.23 3.26 -2.99
CA PHE A 14 -1.61 2.01 -3.61
C PHE A 14 -2.01 0.98 -2.55
N SER A 15 -3.08 0.24 -2.83
CA SER A 15 -3.42 -0.99 -2.11
C SER A 15 -2.86 -2.18 -2.87
N GLY A 16 -2.17 -3.07 -2.17
CA GLY A 16 -1.52 -4.24 -2.74
C GLY A 16 -2.22 -5.54 -2.40
N GLU A 17 -2.01 -6.54 -3.25
CA GLU A 17 -2.39 -7.95 -3.05
C GLU A 17 -1.26 -8.84 -3.58
N TYR A 18 -0.76 -9.78 -2.77
CA TYR A 18 0.24 -10.74 -3.24
C TYR A 18 -0.42 -11.83 -4.10
N LYS A 19 0.10 -12.05 -5.30
CA LYS A 19 -0.38 -13.08 -6.23
C LYS A 19 0.74 -14.01 -6.61
N GLU A 20 0.44 -15.30 -6.65
CA GLU A 20 1.34 -16.29 -7.25
C GLU A 20 1.49 -16.02 -8.76
N THR A 21 2.67 -16.33 -9.28
CA THR A 21 2.99 -16.26 -10.69
C THR A 21 3.20 -17.67 -11.24
N VAL A 22 2.92 -17.86 -12.53
CA VAL A 22 3.29 -19.11 -13.20
C VAL A 22 4.81 -19.08 -13.43
N GLY A 23 5.53 -20.01 -12.81
CA GLY A 23 6.99 -20.12 -12.92
C GLY A 23 7.75 -19.39 -11.82
N THR A 24 8.94 -18.88 -12.13
CA THR A 24 9.81 -18.18 -11.18
C THR A 24 10.41 -16.96 -11.85
N ALA A 25 10.21 -15.78 -11.27
CA ALA A 25 10.89 -14.57 -11.68
C ALA A 25 12.28 -14.53 -11.03
N MET A 26 13.32 -14.25 -11.83
CA MET A 26 14.69 -14.05 -11.35
C MET A 26 15.12 -12.62 -11.65
N PHE A 27 15.75 -11.97 -10.69
CA PHE A 27 16.17 -10.58 -10.77
C PHE A 27 17.68 -10.50 -10.80
N PHE A 28 18.20 -9.72 -11.74
CA PHE A 28 19.62 -9.47 -11.92
C PHE A 28 19.89 -7.97 -12.01
N VAL A 29 21.04 -7.54 -11.50
CA VAL A 29 21.58 -6.19 -11.79
C VAL A 29 22.58 -6.33 -12.92
N GLU A 30 22.41 -5.51 -13.94
CA GLU A 30 23.35 -5.40 -15.04
C GLU A 30 24.40 -4.33 -14.72
N HIS A 31 25.66 -4.72 -14.76
CA HIS A 31 26.80 -3.83 -14.65
C HIS A 31 27.45 -3.71 -16.02
N SER A 32 27.58 -2.49 -16.53
CA SER A 32 28.33 -2.22 -17.75
C SER A 32 29.80 -1.97 -17.42
N ASN A 33 30.69 -2.75 -18.03
CA ASN A 33 32.12 -2.49 -18.01
C ASN A 33 32.62 -2.29 -19.45
N GLU A 34 33.18 -1.12 -19.74
CA GLU A 34 33.65 -0.75 -21.08
C GLU A 34 34.71 -1.72 -21.64
N LYS A 35 35.42 -2.44 -20.78
CA LYS A 35 36.52 -3.36 -21.17
C LYS A 35 36.09 -4.82 -21.31
N THR A 36 35.09 -5.27 -20.55
CA THR A 36 34.72 -6.68 -20.45
C THR A 36 33.32 -6.98 -20.95
N GLY A 37 32.55 -5.94 -21.32
CA GLY A 37 31.14 -6.07 -21.67
C GLY A 37 30.23 -6.14 -20.43
N PRO A 38 28.92 -6.32 -20.65
CA PRO A 38 27.95 -6.37 -19.57
C PRO A 38 28.09 -7.65 -18.72
N SER A 39 27.98 -7.50 -17.41
CA SER A 39 27.95 -8.62 -16.45
C SER A 39 26.68 -8.57 -15.62
N LEU A 40 26.08 -9.73 -15.33
CA LEU A 40 24.85 -9.85 -14.55
C LEU A 40 25.14 -10.39 -13.16
N GLU A 41 24.70 -9.67 -12.13
CA GLU A 41 24.74 -10.10 -10.73
C GLU A 41 23.36 -10.59 -10.29
N TYR A 42 23.28 -11.82 -9.80
CA TYR A 42 22.03 -12.38 -9.29
C TYR A 42 21.64 -11.71 -7.96
N VAL A 43 20.40 -11.21 -7.88
CA VAL A 43 19.86 -10.56 -6.68
C VAL A 43 18.97 -11.52 -5.92
N CYS A 44 17.89 -11.97 -6.55
CA CYS A 44 16.88 -12.79 -5.89
C CYS A 44 15.98 -13.51 -6.90
N LYS A 45 15.12 -14.37 -6.37
CA LYS A 45 14.04 -15.03 -7.11
C LYS A 45 12.72 -14.96 -6.33
N SER A 46 11.61 -14.91 -7.05
CA SER A 46 10.28 -14.92 -6.45
C SER A 46 9.29 -15.69 -7.32
N SER A 47 8.40 -16.45 -6.66
CA SER A 47 7.19 -17.00 -7.29
C SER A 47 5.97 -16.10 -7.12
N ARG A 48 6.08 -15.01 -6.34
CA ARG A 48 4.99 -14.08 -6.04
C ARG A 48 5.28 -12.68 -6.56
N LYS A 49 4.22 -11.99 -6.98
CA LYS A 49 4.23 -10.57 -7.32
C LYS A 49 3.27 -9.80 -6.41
N LEU A 50 3.61 -8.55 -6.11
CA LEU A 50 2.70 -7.64 -5.44
C LEU A 50 1.89 -6.87 -6.51
N ALA A 51 0.63 -7.21 -6.69
CA ALA A 51 -0.27 -6.48 -7.57
C ALA A 51 -0.78 -5.23 -6.86
N LEU A 52 -0.59 -4.05 -7.46
CA LEU A 52 -0.95 -2.76 -6.86
C LEU A 52 -2.11 -2.12 -7.61
N GLN A 53 -3.08 -1.57 -6.86
CA GLN A 53 -4.14 -0.72 -7.36
C GLN A 53 -4.07 0.64 -6.68
N ARG A 54 -4.09 1.74 -7.45
CA ARG A 54 -4.07 3.10 -6.90
C ARG A 54 -5.30 3.32 -6.03
N ALA A 55 -5.08 3.76 -4.80
CA ALA A 55 -6.12 4.13 -3.85
C ALA A 55 -6.33 5.65 -3.85
N VAL A 56 -7.59 6.07 -3.83
CA VAL A 56 -7.98 7.48 -3.61
C VAL A 56 -8.46 7.60 -2.18
N LEU A 57 -7.73 8.37 -1.37
CA LEU A 57 -8.07 8.58 0.03
C LEU A 57 -9.24 9.54 0.15
N LYS A 58 -10.15 9.21 1.07
CA LYS A 58 -11.24 10.09 1.48
C LYS A 58 -11.03 10.44 2.96
N PRO A 59 -11.23 11.70 3.36
CA PRO A 59 -11.24 12.06 4.77
C PRO A 59 -12.22 11.18 5.54
N LYS A 60 -11.81 10.70 6.72
CA LYS A 60 -12.72 9.98 7.61
C LYS A 60 -13.74 10.99 8.15
N LYS A 61 -15.05 10.73 7.95
CA LYS A 61 -16.10 11.54 8.58
C LYS A 61 -15.99 11.32 10.09
N SER A 62 -15.66 12.38 10.84
CA SER A 62 -15.77 12.37 12.29
C SER A 62 -17.25 12.39 12.67
N SER A 63 -17.76 11.29 13.23
CA SER A 63 -19.05 11.32 13.91
C SER A 63 -18.84 11.81 15.34
N SER A 64 -18.65 13.12 15.52
CA SER A 64 -18.85 13.76 16.82
C SER A 64 -20.34 13.95 17.01
N LYS A 65 -21.04 12.90 17.46
CA LYS A 65 -22.18 13.07 18.35
C LYS A 65 -21.61 13.01 19.76
N ASP A 66 -21.03 14.12 20.20
CA ASP A 66 -20.88 14.37 21.63
C ASP A 66 -22.28 14.76 22.11
N THR A 67 -22.97 13.78 22.69
CA THR A 67 -24.24 13.98 23.40
C THR A 67 -23.95 14.85 24.62
N ALA A 68 -24.27 16.14 24.55
CA ALA A 68 -24.55 16.95 25.73
C ALA A 68 -26.07 16.96 25.90
N GLU A 69 -26.58 16.04 26.72
CA GLU A 69 -27.90 16.19 27.34
C GLU A 69 -27.78 17.31 28.39
N GLU A 70 -28.25 18.51 28.04
CA GLU A 70 -28.59 19.53 29.01
C GLU A 70 -30.08 19.40 29.32
N SER A 71 -30.35 18.97 30.56
CA SER A 71 -31.67 18.91 31.16
C SER A 71 -32.03 20.33 31.60
N ASP A 72 -32.98 20.97 30.90
CA ASP A 72 -33.67 22.13 31.45
C ASP A 72 -35.13 21.77 31.71
N SER A 73 -35.42 21.65 33.01
CA SER A 73 -36.75 21.50 33.56
C SER A 73 -37.42 22.87 33.66
N SER A 74 -38.52 23.10 32.93
CA SER A 74 -39.51 24.09 33.34
C SER A 74 -40.93 23.68 32.97
N GLU A 75 -41.64 23.22 33.98
CA GLU A 75 -43.10 23.15 34.08
C GLU A 75 -43.70 24.56 34.12
N VAL A 76 -44.68 24.88 33.27
CA VAL A 76 -45.72 25.87 33.61
C VAL A 76 -47.06 25.43 32.98
N LYS A 77 -48.07 25.38 33.86
CA LYS A 77 -49.50 25.14 33.63
C LYS A 77 -50.12 25.96 32.49
#